data_AF-A0A7X7ZI26-F1
#
_entry.id   AF-A0A7X7ZI26-F1
#
_cell.length_a   1.000
_cell.length_b   1.000
_cell.length_c   1.000
_cell.angle_alpha   90.00
_cell.angle_beta   90.00
_cell.angle_gamma   90.00
#
_symmetry.space_group_name_H-M   'P 1'
#
loop_
_entity.id
_entity.type
_entity.pdbx_description
1 polymer ?
#
loop_
_entity_poly.entity_id
_entity_poly.type
_entity_poly.pdbx_seq_one_letter_code
_entity_poly.pdbx_strand_id
1 'polypeptide(L)' 'MALILAETLLVGLAGGAVGFALGIGLAQVIGQLVFSSWITLRPLVLPVMVTLVISMILVGSLPSLRALMKLKPSDVLHGK' A
#
# COMPACT_ATOMS: atom_id res chain seq x y z
N MET A 1 2.09 -20.55 0.34
CA MET A 1 1.28 -19.45 -0.24
C MET A 1 0.54 -18.62 0.79
N ALA A 2 -0.18 -19.22 1.74
CA ALA A 2 -0.86 -18.46 2.80
C ALA A 2 0.08 -17.53 3.60
N LEU A 3 1.31 -17.95 3.85
CA LEU A 3 2.30 -17.17 4.61
C LEU A 3 2.79 -15.92 3.87
N ILE A 4 3.14 -16.04 2.58
CA ILE A 4 3.56 -14.91 1.73
C ILE A 4 2.40 -13.93 1.52
N LEU A 5 1.17 -14.44 1.35
CA LEU A 5 -0.01 -13.60 1.21
C LEU A 5 -0.31 -12.84 2.51
N ALA A 6 -0.20 -13.51 3.66
CA ALA A 6 -0.35 -12.88 4.98
C ALA A 6 0.72 -11.82 5.22
N GLU A 7 1.98 -12.10 4.89
CA GLU A 7 3.09 -11.14 5.02
C GLU A 7 2.88 -9.91 4.12
N THR A 8 2.47 -10.12 2.87
CA THR A 8 2.16 -9.03 1.92
C THR A 8 1.00 -8.17 2.43
N LEU A 9 -0.03 -8.79 3.01
CA LEU A 9 -1.14 -8.09 3.65
C LEU A 9 -0.67 -7.25 4.84
N LEU A 10 0.18 -7.81 5.70
CA LEU A 10 0.67 -7.16 6.91
C LEU A 10 1.57 -5.95 6.57
N VAL A 11 2.47 -6.12 5.59
CA VAL A 11 3.31 -5.03 5.06
C VAL A 11 2.46 -3.97 4.37
N GLY A 12 1.45 -4.36 3.59
CA GLY A 12 0.53 -3.43 2.94
C GLY A 12 -0.28 -2.59 3.93
N LEU A 13 -0.77 -3.22 5.01
CA LEU A 13 -1.47 -2.52 6.09
C LEU A 13 -0.55 -1.57 6.86
N ALA A 14 0.66 -2.01 7.21
CA ALA A 14 1.64 -1.18 7.89
C ALA A 14 2.06 0.02 7.02
N GLY A 15 2.36 -0.21 5.75
CA GLY A 15 2.69 0.84 4.79
C GLY A 15 1.54 1.83 4.58
N GLY A 16 0.30 1.32 4.50
CA GLY A 16 -0.91 2.15 4.39
C GLY A 16 -1.12 3.04 5.61
N ALA A 17 -0.93 2.50 6.83
CA ALA A 17 -1.05 3.27 8.06
C ALA A 17 0.01 4.37 8.17
N VAL A 18 1.27 4.03 7.88
CA VAL A 18 2.39 5.00 7.91
C VAL A 18 2.19 6.08 6.82
N GLY A 19 1.83 5.68 5.61
CA GLY A 19 1.56 6.61 4.51
C GLY A 19 0.40 7.56 4.80
N PHE A 20 -0.67 7.08 5.43
CA PHE A 20 -1.80 7.91 5.84
C PHE A 20 -1.40 8.92 6.91
N ALA A 21 -0.67 8.49 7.94
CA ALA A 21 -0.19 9.37 9.01
C ALA A 21 0.76 10.47 8.48
N LEU A 22 1.72 10.08 7.63
CA LEU A 22 2.63 11.04 6.99
C LEU A 22 1.90 11.98 6.04
N GLY A 23 0.92 11.48 5.27
CA GLY A 23 0.10 12.28 4.38
C GLY A 23 -0.72 13.33 5.11
N ILE A 24 -1.29 12.99 6.27
CA ILE A 24 -1.96 13.96 7.15
C ILE A 24 -0.97 15.01 7.63
N GLY A 25 0.19 14.58 8.13
CA GLY A 25 1.22 15.50 8.62
C GLY A 25 1.64 16.51 7.54
N LEU A 26 1.93 16.02 6.33
CA LEU A 26 2.26 16.87 5.18
C LEU A 26 1.12 17.80 4.78
N ALA A 27 -0.13 17.32 4.76
CA ALA A 27 -1.29 18.15 4.45
C ALA A 27 -1.48 19.28 5.46
N GLN A 28 -1.23 19.04 6.75
CA GLN A 28 -1.26 20.08 7.78
C GLN A 28 -0.13 21.09 7.59
N VAL A 29 1.10 20.63 7.31
CA VAL A 29 2.25 21.51 7.07
C VAL A 29 2.00 22.41 5.87
N ILE A 30 1.56 21.86 4.74
CA ILE A 30 1.24 22.64 3.54
C ILE A 30 0.08 23.62 3.83
N GLY A 31 -0.93 23.18 4.59
CA GLY A 31 -2.05 24.01 5.01
C GLY A 31 -1.68 25.24 5.79
N GLN A 32 -0.84 25.04 6.80
CA GLN A 32 -0.32 26.12 7.63
C GLN A 32 0.59 27.05 6.83
N LEU A 33 1.46 26.51 5.97
CA LEU A 33 2.41 27.30 5.20
C LEU A 33 1.76 28.15 4.10
N VAL A 34 0.74 27.62 3.40
CA VAL A 34 0.15 28.28 2.23
C VAL A 34 -1.13 29.04 2.57
N PHE A 35 -1.95 28.51 3.47
CA PHE A 35 -3.28 29.04 3.78
C PHE A 35 -3.41 29.60 5.20
N SER A 36 -2.35 29.50 6.02
CA SER A 36 -2.34 29.87 7.45
C SER A 36 -3.54 29.30 8.23
N SER A 37 -4.02 28.14 7.78
CA SER A 37 -5.24 27.52 8.28
C SER A 37 -5.05 26.02 8.40
N TRP A 38 -5.67 25.45 9.43
CA TRP A 38 -5.68 24.02 9.66
C TRP A 38 -6.56 23.38 8.60
N ILE A 39 -5.99 22.53 7.73
CA ILE A 39 -6.81 21.75 6.80
C ILE A 39 -7.68 20.83 7.66
N THR A 40 -8.99 21.07 7.61
CA THR A 40 -9.95 20.11 8.16
C THR A 40 -9.95 18.90 7.24
N LEU A 41 -9.55 17.74 7.77
CA LEU A 41 -9.63 16.49 7.02
C LEU A 41 -11.09 16.24 6.64
N ARG A 42 -11.38 16.28 5.34
CA ARG A 42 -12.70 15.91 4.84
C ARG A 42 -12.88 14.40 5.03
N PRO A 43 -13.98 13.94 5.66
CA PRO A 43 -14.26 12.51 5.86
C PRO A 43 -14.21 11.68 4.58
N LEU A 44 -14.43 12.31 3.43
CA LEU A 44 -14.39 11.70 2.10
C LEU A 44 -12.99 11.23 1.66
N VAL A 45 -11.90 11.80 2.22
CA VAL A 45 -10.53 11.46 1.82
C VAL A 45 -10.18 10.02 2.24
N LEU A 46 -10.65 9.59 3.42
CA LEU A 46 -10.39 8.26 3.96
C LEU A 46 -10.91 7.13 3.04
N PRO A 47 -12.20 7.08 2.65
CA PRO A 47 -12.71 6.03 1.78
C PRO A 47 -12.05 6.03 0.40
N VAL A 48 -11.79 7.21 -0.19
CA VAL A 48 -11.09 7.30 -1.49
C VAL A 48 -9.69 6.67 -1.40
N MET A 49 -8.92 7.03 -0.38
CA MET A 49 -7.58 6.48 -0.19
C MET A 49 -7.59 4.97 0.04
N VAL A 50 -8.51 4.47 0.87
CA VAL A 50 -8.65 3.03 1.12
C VAL A 50 -8.99 2.28 -0.17
N THR A 51 -9.96 2.77 -0.95
CA THR A 51 -10.31 2.16 -2.25
C THR A 51 -9.12 2.15 -3.21
N LEU A 52 -8.35 3.24 -3.25
CA LEU A 52 -7.20 3.38 -4.15
C LEU A 52 -6.06 2.44 -3.76
N VAL A 53 -5.74 2.37 -2.47
CA VAL A 53 -4.72 1.44 -1.93
C VAL A 53 -5.13 -0.02 -2.17
N ILE A 54 -6.38 -0.39 -1.89
CA ILE A 54 -6.88 -1.75 -2.15
C ILE A 54 -6.80 -2.08 -3.65
N SER A 55 -7.23 -1.16 -4.50
CA SER A 55 -7.15 -1.33 -5.97
C SER A 55 -5.71 -1.52 -6.43
N MET A 56 -4.78 -0.72 -5.88
CA MET A 56 -3.37 -0.77 -6.23
C MET A 56 -2.68 -2.05 -5.71
N ILE A 57 -3.04 -2.54 -4.51
CA ILE A 57 -2.56 -3.82 -3.99
C ILE A 57 -3.09 -4.97 -4.86
N LEU A 58 -4.38 -4.97 -5.24
CA LEU A 58 -4.96 -5.97 -6.11
C LEU A 58 -4.25 -6.00 -7.48
N VAL A 59 -4.15 -4.83 -8.13
CA VAL A 59 -3.51 -4.69 -9.44
C VAL A 59 -2.00 -5.01 -9.38
N GLY A 60 -1.31 -4.59 -8.32
CA GLY A 60 0.13 -4.77 -8.16
C GLY A 60 0.56 -6.16 -7.68
N SER A 61 -0.27 -6.86 -6.90
CA SER A 61 0.03 -8.22 -6.41
C SER A 61 -0.33 -9.32 -7.42
N LEU A 62 -1.30 -9.09 -8.31
CA LEU A 62 -1.66 -10.00 -9.40
C LEU A 62 -0.46 -10.42 -10.27
N PRO A 63 0.38 -9.51 -10.80
CA PRO A 63 1.56 -9.89 -11.58
C PRO A 63 2.64 -10.57 -10.73
N SER A 64 2.84 -10.14 -9.48
CA SER A 64 3.81 -10.73 -8.54
C SER A 64 3.49 -12.19 -8.20
N LEU A 65 2.20 -12.49 -7.99
CA LEU A 65 1.72 -13.86 -7.76
C LEU A 65 1.80 -14.73 -9.03
N ARG A 66 1.55 -14.15 -10.21
CA ARG A 66 1.76 -14.85 -11.49
C ARG A 66 3.24 -15.17 -11.75
N ALA A 67 4.16 -14.26 -11.39
CA ALA A 67 5.58 -14.49 -11.51
C ALA A 67 6.06 -15.64 -10.63
N LEU A 68 5.59 -15.69 -9.37
CA LEU A 68 5.92 -16.76 -8.43
C LEU A 68 5.41 -18.13 -8.89
N MET A 69 4.22 -18.19 -9.51
CA MET A 69 3.67 -19.43 -10.08
C MET A 69 4.33 -19.88 -11.40
N LYS A 70 5.07 -19.00 -12.07
CA LYS A 70 5.83 -19.35 -13.28
C LYS A 70 7.17 -20.01 -12.97
N LEU A 71 7.68 -19.90 -11.74
CA LEU A 71 8.84 -20.68 -11.31
C LEU A 71 8.37 -22.11 -11.00
N LYS A 72 8.71 -23.03 -11.88
CA LYS A 72 8.56 -24.46 -11.60
C LYS A 72 9.42 -24.80 -10.38
N PRO A 73 8.88 -25.49 -9.37
CA PRO A 73 9.63 -25.87 -8.16
C PRO A 73 10.84 -26.79 -8.44
N SER A 74 11.02 -27.26 -9.68
CA SER A 74 12.21 -28.01 -10.14
C SER A 74 13.46 -27.14 -10.35
N ASP A 75 13.30 -25.83 -10.59
CA ASP A 75 14.41 -24.94 -10.98
C ASP A 75 15.01 -24.20 -9.78
N VAL A 76 14.22 -23.93 -8.73
CA VAL A 76 14.74 -23.31 -7.49
C VAL A 76 15.57 -24.25 -6.62
N LEU A 77 15.46 -25.57 -6.83
CA LEU A 77 16.28 -26.56 -6.11
C LEU A 77 17.55 -26.96 -6.88
N HIS A 78 17.59 -26.72 -8.19
CA HIS A 78 18.81 -26.87 -9.01
C HIS A 78 19.21 -25.50 -9.51
N GLY A 79 19.86 -24.72 -8.65
CA GLY A 79 20.29 -23.35 -8.96
C GLY A 79 21.12 -23.21 -10.23
N LYS A 80 20.45 -23.04 -11.37
CA LYS A 80 20.98 -22.54 -12.62
C LYS A 80 19.96 -21.61 -13.25
#